data_AF-A0A914GCZ4-F1
#
_entry.id   AF-A0A914GCZ4-F1
#
_cell.length_a   1.000
_cell.length_b   1.000
_cell.length_c   1.000
_cell.angle_alpha   90.00
_cell.angle_beta   90.00
_cell.angle_gamma   90.00
#
_symmetry.space_group_name_H-M   'P 1'
#
loop_
_entity.id
_entity.type
_entity.pdbx_description
1 polymer ?
#
loop_
_entity_poly.entity_id
_entity_poly.type
_entity_poly.pdbx_seq_one_letter_code
_entity_poly.pdbx_strand_id
1 'polypeptide(L)'
;MAASIQKGKILAVIGDEDTVVGFMLGGIGQLNKARKPNYLIVDKNTTVTEIEESFKDFCTRGDIAIILINQHVAEMIRYAVDQHTTSIPAVLEIPSKEMPYDPSKDSILNRARGLFNPDDF
;
A
#
# COMPACT_ATOMS: atom_id res chain seq x y z
N MET A 1 4.89 -7.67 21.40
CA MET A 1 5.43 -6.32 21.63
C MET A 1 4.57 -5.34 20.87
N ALA A 2 3.81 -4.48 21.56
CA ALA A 2 3.02 -3.44 20.90
C ALA A 2 3.98 -2.37 20.39
N ALA A 3 4.11 -2.23 19.07
CA ALA A 3 4.88 -1.15 18.49
C ALA A 3 4.22 0.17 18.89
N SER A 4 4.95 1.01 19.63
CA SER A 4 4.50 2.33 20.02
C SER A 4 4.20 3.14 18.75
N ILE A 5 2.93 3.44 18.48
CA ILE A 5 2.55 4.40 17.44
C ILE A 5 3.01 5.77 17.92
N GLN A 6 4.17 6.21 17.43
CA GLN A 6 4.64 7.58 17.65
C GLN A 6 3.65 8.55 17.00
N LYS A 7 3.26 9.59 17.76
CA LYS A 7 2.52 10.75 17.23
C LYS A 7 3.24 11.26 15.96
N GLY A 8 2.53 11.33 14.83
CA GLY A 8 3.04 11.92 13.59
C GLY A 8 3.42 10.95 12.46
N LYS A 9 2.92 9.71 12.46
CA LYS A 9 3.05 8.83 11.28
C LYS A 9 2.05 9.18 10.18
N ILE A 10 2.47 8.99 8.93
CA ILE A 10 1.75 9.39 7.72
C ILE A 10 1.28 8.18 6.91
N LEU A 11 0.34 8.44 6.01
CA LEU A 11 -0.10 7.50 4.98
C LEU A 11 0.80 7.63 3.75
N ALA A 12 0.97 6.54 3.02
CA ALA A 12 1.55 6.55 1.68
C ALA A 12 0.62 5.86 0.68
N VAL A 13 0.67 6.25 -0.59
CA VAL A 13 -0.27 5.76 -1.63
C VAL A 13 0.48 5.34 -2.88
N ILE A 14 0.28 4.11 -3.36
CA ILE A 14 0.78 3.63 -4.64
C ILE A 14 -0.42 3.23 -5.49
N GLY A 15 -0.66 3.91 -6.60
CA GLY A 15 -1.87 3.65 -7.35
C GLY A 15 -1.97 4.41 -8.66
N ASP A 16 -3.07 4.18 -9.37
CA ASP A 16 -3.40 4.93 -10.58
C ASP A 16 -3.66 6.41 -10.27
N GLU A 17 -3.67 7.23 -11.33
CA GLU A 17 -3.82 8.68 -11.22
C GLU A 17 -5.11 9.06 -10.46
N ASP A 18 -6.23 8.43 -10.79
CA ASP A 18 -7.53 8.69 -10.16
C ASP A 18 -7.49 8.37 -8.65
N THR A 19 -6.90 7.25 -8.24
CA THR A 19 -6.78 6.87 -6.83
C THR A 19 -5.88 7.85 -6.08
N VAL A 20 -4.69 8.15 -6.61
CA VAL A 20 -3.71 9.02 -5.94
C VAL A 20 -4.26 10.44 -5.80
N VAL A 21 -4.85 11.00 -6.87
CA VAL A 21 -5.46 12.33 -6.84
C VAL A 21 -6.59 12.39 -5.82
N GLY A 22 -7.45 11.36 -5.76
CA GLY A 22 -8.52 11.27 -4.76
C GLY A 22 -7.99 11.36 -3.31
N PHE A 23 -6.91 10.63 -3.00
CA PHE A 23 -6.29 10.68 -1.68
C PHE A 23 -5.53 11.98 -1.40
N MET A 24 -4.95 12.61 -2.43
CA MET A 24 -4.35 13.95 -2.28
C MET A 24 -5.40 14.99 -1.89
N LEU A 25 -6.59 14.94 -2.49
CA LEU A 25 -7.71 15.82 -2.11
C LEU A 25 -8.17 15.58 -0.67
N GLY A 26 -8.00 14.36 -0.17
CA GLY A 26 -8.19 14.00 1.25
C GLY A 26 -7.11 14.53 2.20
N GLY A 27 -6.08 15.21 1.70
CA GLY A 27 -5.02 15.83 2.51
C GLY A 27 -3.88 14.89 2.91
N ILE A 28 -3.74 13.72 2.26
CA ILE A 28 -2.67 12.76 2.57
C ILE A 28 -1.31 13.18 1.98
N GLY A 29 -1.30 13.91 0.87
CA GLY A 29 -0.08 14.24 0.13
C GLY A 29 0.92 15.04 0.95
N GLN A 30 2.14 14.53 1.11
CA GLN A 30 3.23 15.17 1.84
C GLN A 30 4.59 14.94 1.18
N LEU A 31 5.41 15.99 1.16
CA LEU A 31 6.83 15.90 0.83
C LEU A 31 7.65 15.83 2.13
N ASN A 32 8.61 14.91 2.18
CA ASN A 32 9.56 14.87 3.28
C ASN A 32 10.64 15.97 3.14
N LYS A 33 11.57 16.06 4.11
CA LYS A 33 12.65 17.05 4.08
C LYS A 33 13.56 16.95 2.85
N ALA A 34 13.67 15.76 2.26
CA ALA A 34 14.42 15.50 1.04
C ALA A 34 13.58 15.69 -0.24
N ARG A 35 12.38 16.27 -0.12
CA ARG A 35 11.40 16.44 -1.21
C ARG A 35 10.97 15.13 -1.87
N LYS A 36 11.12 13.99 -1.20
CA LYS A 36 10.51 12.73 -1.65
C LYS A 36 9.02 12.72 -1.29
N PRO A 37 8.13 12.39 -2.24
CA PRO A 37 6.71 12.24 -1.97
C PRO A 37 6.41 11.00 -1.11
N ASN A 38 5.21 10.96 -0.54
CA ASN A 38 4.61 9.78 0.07
C ASN A 38 3.62 9.10 -0.88
N TYR A 39 3.75 9.32 -2.19
CA TYR A 39 2.90 8.68 -3.18
C TYR A 39 3.68 8.33 -4.44
N LEU A 40 3.20 7.35 -5.19
CA LEU A 40 3.62 7.00 -6.54
C LEU A 40 2.37 6.88 -7.41
N ILE A 41 2.34 7.64 -8.51
CA ILE A 41 1.33 7.47 -9.57
C ILE A 41 1.85 6.40 -10.52
N VAL A 42 1.06 5.35 -10.73
CA VAL A 42 1.38 4.23 -11.61
C VAL A 42 0.61 4.41 -12.91
N ASP A 43 1.34 4.62 -14.00
CA ASP A 43 0.83 4.70 -15.35
C ASP A 43 1.32 3.52 -16.21
N LYS A 44 1.02 3.55 -17.51
CA LYS A 44 1.45 2.50 -18.46
C LYS A 44 2.96 2.51 -18.74
N ASN A 45 3.65 3.58 -18.39
CA ASN A 45 5.09 3.75 -18.60
C ASN A 45 5.90 3.38 -17.35
N THR A 46 5.25 3.33 -16.20
CA THR A 46 5.84 3.01 -14.90
C THR A 46 6.29 1.56 -14.91
N THR A 47 7.57 1.33 -14.62
CA THR A 47 8.13 -0.02 -14.65
C THR A 47 7.84 -0.79 -13.37
N VAL A 48 7.77 -2.12 -13.46
CA VAL A 48 7.61 -2.99 -12.28
C VAL A 48 8.73 -2.73 -11.25
N THR A 49 9.96 -2.52 -11.72
CA THR A 49 11.12 -2.20 -10.87
C THR A 49 10.91 -0.90 -10.09
N GLU A 50 10.37 0.14 -10.71
CA GLU A 50 10.09 1.42 -10.05
C GLU A 50 9.01 1.30 -8.97
N ILE A 51 7.97 0.50 -9.23
CA ILE A 51 6.92 0.20 -8.25
C ILE A 51 7.51 -0.55 -7.07
N GLU A 52 8.35 -1.56 -7.32
CA GLU A 52 9.01 -2.36 -6.29
C GLU A 52 9.97 -1.51 -5.43
N GLU A 53 10.81 -0.70 -6.06
CA GLU A 53 11.72 0.22 -5.38
C GLU A 53 10.96 1.21 -4.50
N SER A 54 9.89 1.82 -5.03
CA SER A 54 9.06 2.76 -4.28
C SER A 54 8.35 2.10 -3.10
N PHE A 55 7.85 0.88 -3.27
CA PHE A 55 7.25 0.10 -2.19
C PHE A 55 8.27 -0.20 -1.08
N LYS A 56 9.48 -0.64 -1.44
CA LYS A 56 10.57 -0.90 -0.49
C LYS A 56 11.01 0.38 0.23
N ASP A 57 11.12 1.50 -0.49
CA ASP A 57 11.40 2.82 0.09
C ASP A 57 10.33 3.21 1.12
N PHE A 58 9.04 2.96 0.83
CA PHE A 58 7.96 3.24 1.79
C PHE A 58 7.98 2.30 2.99
N CYS A 59 8.34 1.03 2.81
CA CYS A 59 8.48 0.05 3.90
C CYS A 59 9.61 0.39 4.87
N THR A 60 10.71 0.97 4.38
CA THR A 60 11.87 1.35 5.22
C THR A 60 11.70 2.70 5.92
N ARG A 61 10.76 3.52 5.47
CA ARG A 61 10.47 4.84 6.03
C ARG A 61 9.75 4.76 7.38
N GLY A 62 10.47 5.12 8.44
CA GLY A 62 9.95 5.10 9.82
C GLY A 62 8.75 6.04 10.07
N ASP A 63 8.57 7.06 9.24
CA ASP A 63 7.45 8.01 9.29
C ASP A 63 6.15 7.46 8.68
N ILE A 64 6.18 6.38 7.89
CA ILE A 64 4.98 5.79 7.28
C ILE A 64 4.36 4.77 8.24
N ALA A 65 3.05 4.87 8.46
CA ALA A 65 2.27 3.89 9.22
C ALA A 65 1.50 2.92 8.33
N ILE A 66 0.95 3.41 7.22
CA ILE A 66 0.07 2.64 6.35
C ILE A 66 0.43 2.98 4.89
N ILE A 67 0.57 1.95 4.07
CA ILE A 67 0.73 2.03 2.62
C ILE A 67 -0.57 1.54 2.00
N LEU A 68 -1.27 2.43 1.31
CA LEU A 68 -2.41 2.10 0.47
C LEU A 68 -1.88 1.75 -0.92
N ILE A 69 -2.23 0.59 -1.45
CA ILE A 69 -1.81 0.17 -2.78
C ILE A 69 -3.02 -0.35 -3.56
N ASN A 70 -3.19 0.05 -4.83
CA ASN A 70 -4.24 -0.57 -5.64
C ASN A 70 -3.93 -2.07 -5.82
N GLN A 71 -4.93 -2.94 -5.66
CA GLN A 71 -4.73 -4.38 -5.72
C GLN A 71 -4.09 -4.85 -7.04
N HIS A 72 -4.49 -4.25 -8.17
CA HIS A 72 -3.91 -4.60 -9.48
C HIS A 72 -2.42 -4.22 -9.59
N VAL A 73 -1.99 -3.16 -8.90
CA VAL A 73 -0.56 -2.77 -8.81
C VAL A 73 0.19 -3.71 -7.86
N ALA A 74 -0.42 -4.04 -6.71
CA ALA A 74 0.16 -5.00 -5.76
C ALA A 74 0.44 -6.35 -6.42
N GLU A 75 -0.42 -6.79 -7.36
CA GLU A 75 -0.23 -8.02 -8.12
C GLU A 75 1.06 -8.02 -8.96
N MET A 76 1.47 -6.86 -9.50
CA MET A 76 2.69 -6.72 -10.30
C MET A 76 3.95 -6.97 -9.45
N ILE A 77 3.88 -6.70 -8.15
CA ILE A 77 4.97 -6.84 -7.19
C ILE A 77 4.61 -7.79 -6.04
N ARG A 78 3.75 -8.79 -6.31
CA ARG A 78 3.17 -9.69 -5.30
C ARG A 78 4.23 -10.30 -4.38
N TYR A 79 5.35 -10.71 -4.97
CA TYR A 79 6.51 -11.23 -4.23
C TYR A 79 7.03 -10.26 -3.15
N ALA A 80 7.17 -8.97 -3.48
CA ALA A 80 7.66 -7.97 -2.54
C ALA A 80 6.64 -7.68 -1.42
N VAL A 81 5.35 -7.65 -1.76
CA VAL A 81 4.26 -7.45 -0.78
C VAL A 81 4.18 -8.63 0.19
N ASP A 82 4.23 -9.86 -0.32
CA ASP A 82 4.14 -11.07 0.50
C ASP A 82 5.37 -11.27 1.40
N GLN A 83 6.55 -10.79 0.97
CA GLN A 83 7.75 -10.78 1.81
C GLN A 83 7.68 -9.80 2.96
N HIS A 84 6.86 -8.75 2.86
CA HIS A 84 6.64 -7.83 3.96
C HIS A 84 5.76 -8.48 5.04
N THR A 85 6.41 -8.86 6.14
CA THR A 85 5.79 -9.53 7.30
C THR A 85 5.75 -8.64 8.53
N THR A 86 6.40 -7.47 8.47
CA THR A 86 6.45 -6.50 9.55
C THR A 86 5.08 -5.86 9.74
N SER A 87 4.64 -5.68 10.99
CA SER A 87 3.32 -5.09 11.28
C SER A 87 3.22 -3.59 10.92
N ILE A 88 4.36 -2.89 10.83
CA ILE A 88 4.44 -1.47 10.48
C ILE A 88 5.54 -1.28 9.42
N PRO A 89 5.27 -0.60 8.30
CA PRO A 89 3.95 -0.07 7.92
C PRO A 89 2.96 -1.17 7.54
N ALA A 90 1.67 -0.95 7.82
CA ALA A 90 0.61 -1.84 7.35
C ALA A 90 0.37 -1.62 5.86
N VAL A 91 0.25 -2.69 5.08
CA VAL A 91 -0.02 -2.62 3.64
C VAL A 91 -1.48 -2.99 3.42
N LEU A 92 -2.24 -2.12 2.77
CA LEU A 92 -3.66 -2.32 2.50
C LEU A 92 -3.91 -2.25 1.00
N GLU A 93 -4.43 -3.35 0.45
CA GLU A 93 -4.84 -3.45 -0.95
C GLU A 93 -6.23 -2.83 -1.12
N ILE A 94 -6.37 -1.85 -2.01
CA ILE A 94 -7.63 -1.15 -2.30
C ILE A 94 -8.06 -1.35 -3.76
N PRO A 95 -9.37 -1.30 -4.07
CA PRO A 95 -9.83 -1.30 -5.45
C PRO A 95 -9.33 -0.05 -6.20
N SER A 96 -9.41 -0.08 -7.53
CA SER A 96 -9.32 1.12 -8.35
C SER A 96 -10.67 1.46 -8.98
N LYS A 97 -10.74 2.56 -9.71
CA LYS A 97 -11.97 3.00 -10.38
C LYS A 97 -12.47 1.98 -11.42
N GLU A 98 -11.55 1.36 -12.15
CA GLU A 98 -11.90 0.40 -13.23
C GLU A 98 -11.82 -1.06 -12.77
N MET A 99 -11.00 -1.37 -11.75
CA MET A 99 -10.75 -2.74 -11.32
C MET A 99 -11.29 -2.97 -9.89
N PRO A 100 -12.36 -3.77 -9.74
CA PRO A 100 -12.93 -4.08 -8.44
C PRO A 100 -11.98 -4.94 -7.60
N TYR A 101 -12.20 -4.92 -6.29
CA TYR A 101 -11.43 -5.71 -5.33
C TYR A 101 -11.81 -7.20 -5.39
N ASP A 102 -10.80 -8.06 -5.39
CA ASP A 102 -10.91 -9.51 -5.35
C ASP A 102 -10.31 -10.05 -4.03
N PRO A 103 -11.14 -10.49 -3.06
CA PRO A 103 -10.67 -10.99 -1.76
C PRO A 103 -9.74 -12.20 -1.87
N SER A 104 -9.79 -12.95 -2.98
CA SER A 104 -8.98 -14.16 -3.15
C SER A 104 -7.50 -13.86 -3.40
N LYS A 105 -7.19 -12.64 -3.86
CA LYS A 105 -5.85 -12.19 -4.21
C LYS A 105 -5.17 -11.40 -3.09
N ASP A 106 -5.91 -11.05 -2.05
CA ASP A 106 -5.38 -10.23 -0.96
C ASP A 106 -4.47 -11.04 -0.03
N SER A 107 -3.28 -10.50 0.19
CA SER A 107 -2.23 -11.11 1.01
C SER A 107 -2.62 -11.29 2.48
N ILE A 108 -3.39 -10.37 3.06
CA ILE A 108 -3.86 -10.42 4.44
C ILE A 108 -4.95 -11.48 4.60
N LEU A 109 -5.93 -11.49 3.70
CA LEU A 109 -7.00 -12.50 3.74
C LEU A 109 -6.46 -13.90 3.52
N ASN A 110 -5.50 -14.07 2.60
CA ASN A 110 -4.84 -15.36 2.40
C ASN A 110 -4.10 -15.85 3.67
N ARG A 111 -3.48 -14.94 4.43
CA ARG A 111 -2.89 -15.26 5.75
C ARG A 111 -3.96 -15.56 6.81
N ALA A 112 -5.13 -14.92 6.73
CA ALA A 112 -6.22 -15.07 7.68
C ALA A 112 -7.19 -16.23 7.39
N ARG A 113 -7.12 -16.88 6.21
CA ARG A 113 -8.02 -17.99 5.81
C ARG A 113 -8.08 -19.17 6.78
N GLY A 114 -7.06 -19.38 7.62
CA GLY A 114 -7.07 -20.40 8.68
C GLY A 114 -7.66 -19.93 10.02
N LEU A 115 -7.93 -18.63 10.16
CA LEU A 115 -8.41 -17.98 11.38
C LEU A 115 -9.86 -17.51 11.27
N PHE A 116 -10.33 -17.22 10.04
CA PHE A 116 -11.68 -16.73 9.76
C PHE A 116 -12.26 -17.48 8.56
N ASN A 117 -13.48 -18.00 8.69
CA ASN A 117 -14.20 -18.59 7.58
C ASN A 117 -14.89 -17.47 6.80
N PRO A 118 -14.57 -17.24 5.50
CA PRO A 118 -15.16 -16.17 4.72
C PRO A 118 -16.68 -16.31 4.50
N ASP A 119 -17.27 -17.47 4.84
CA ASP A 119 -18.71 -17.72 4.81
C ASP A 119 -19.46 -17.27 6.08
N ASP A 120 -18.76 -16.76 7.11
CA ASP A 120 -19.36 -16.30 8.37
C ASP A 120 -19.85 -14.82 8.32
N PHE A 121 -19.79 -14.16 7.15
CA PHE A 121 -20.28 -12.79 6.94
C PHE A 121 -21.10 -12.63 5.65
#